data_AF-A0A8R1DPA4-F1
#
_entry.id   AF-A0A8R1DPA4-F1
#
_cell.length_a   1.000
_cell.length_b   1.000
_cell.length_c   1.000
_cell.angle_alpha   90.00
_cell.angle_beta   90.00
_cell.angle_gamma   90.00
#
_symmetry.space_group_name_H-M   'P 1'
#
loop_
_entity.id
_entity.type
_entity.pdbx_description
1 polymer ?
#
loop_
_entity_poly.entity_id
_entity_poly.type
_entity_poly.pdbx_seq_one_letter_code
_entity_poly.pdbx_strand_id
1 'polypeptide(L)'
;MASNLIRFVGNHDISSEGKFLWEILAQLRNFGVGRLVTKNEWTRKWPNNPSYMKILRAEPGMDRWMFEGKVYAEWVFRGKNLGVYEFSKDLNRSDWRLVHKHQEKSYTSSTSQMEEIVLPDSFPLPPLQLHFSQKNAQKNGLDEKVVSRRAPLTLSIDPEFEHLKPFIKQVTPQTKSASIYEEVDKKALLDLYGNELPFKVEAWNAGPASFQPRFSSTKMRVEEQSPK
;
A
#
# COMPACT_ATOMS: atom_id res chain seq x y z
N MET A 1 -0.32 37.40 18.96
CA MET A 1 -0.14 37.01 17.55
C MET A 1 -0.82 35.65 17.36
N ALA A 2 -2.08 35.63 16.95
CA ALA A 2 -2.74 34.39 16.58
C ALA A 2 -2.05 33.86 15.33
N SER A 3 -1.29 32.78 15.45
CA SER A 3 -0.80 32.04 14.28
C SER A 3 -2.03 31.68 13.45
N ASN A 4 -2.10 32.16 12.21
CA ASN A 4 -3.09 31.69 11.26
C ASN A 4 -2.94 30.16 11.17
N LEU A 5 -3.77 29.41 11.90
CA LEU A 5 -3.85 27.96 11.76
C LEU A 5 -4.38 27.73 10.35
N ILE A 6 -3.48 27.43 9.42
CA ILE A 6 -3.83 26.91 8.11
C ILE A 6 -4.58 25.61 8.36
N ARG A 7 -5.91 25.65 8.27
CA ARG A 7 -6.76 24.47 8.35
C ARG A 7 -6.74 23.80 6.99
N PHE A 8 -5.97 22.73 6.87
CA PHE A 8 -6.03 21.86 5.70
C PHE A 8 -7.41 21.19 5.66
N VAL A 9 -8.19 21.50 4.62
CA VAL A 9 -9.51 20.88 4.38
C VAL A 9 -9.29 19.79 3.34
N GLY A 10 -9.08 18.56 3.82
CA GLY A 10 -8.84 17.37 3.02
C GLY A 10 -8.29 16.22 3.87
N ASN A 11 -8.26 15.02 3.31
CA ASN A 11 -7.47 13.94 3.91
C ASN A 11 -6.00 14.27 3.69
N HIS A 12 -5.23 14.47 4.78
CA HIS A 12 -3.80 14.72 4.69
C HIS A 12 -3.15 13.48 4.08
N ASP A 13 -2.82 13.52 2.78
CA ASP A 13 -2.12 12.43 2.13
C ASP A 13 -0.64 12.53 2.51
N ILE A 14 -0.30 11.84 3.60
CA ILE A 14 1.07 11.76 4.13
C ILE A 14 2.03 11.19 3.06
N SER A 15 1.50 10.43 2.10
CA SER A 15 2.26 9.86 0.98
C SER A 15 2.52 10.86 -0.16
N SER A 16 2.14 12.13 -0.01
CA SER A 16 2.37 13.20 -0.98
C SER A 16 3.40 14.24 -0.50
N GLU A 17 4.19 13.94 0.53
CA GLU A 17 5.23 14.82 1.11
C GLU A 17 6.58 14.80 0.36
N GLY A 18 6.61 14.29 -0.87
CA GLY A 18 7.78 14.20 -1.74
C GLY A 18 7.66 15.04 -3.01
N LYS A 19 8.60 14.82 -3.95
CA LYS A 19 8.53 15.36 -5.31
C LYS A 19 8.13 14.27 -6.29
N PHE A 20 7.75 14.64 -7.50
CA PHE A 20 7.63 13.65 -8.57
C PHE A 20 9.01 13.12 -8.95
N LEU A 21 9.09 11.84 -9.36
CA LEU A 21 10.36 11.26 -9.76
C LEU A 21 10.97 12.04 -10.92
N TRP A 22 10.19 12.32 -11.96
CA TRP A 22 10.66 13.03 -13.14
C TRP A 22 11.11 14.47 -12.87
N GLU A 23 10.50 15.17 -11.90
CA GLU A 23 10.99 16.48 -11.46
C GLU A 23 12.40 16.39 -10.87
N ILE A 24 12.70 15.32 -10.12
CA ILE A 24 14.02 15.05 -9.57
C ILE A 24 14.99 14.70 -10.71
N LEU A 25 14.61 13.79 -11.60
CA LEU A 25 15.49 13.31 -12.67
C LEU A 25 15.84 14.43 -13.66
N ALA A 26 14.87 15.26 -14.06
CA ALA A 26 15.08 16.34 -15.01
C ALA A 26 16.05 17.43 -14.48
N GLN A 27 16.17 17.57 -13.16
CA GLN A 27 17.12 18.50 -12.53
C GLN A 27 18.54 17.93 -12.41
N LEU A 28 18.71 16.62 -12.62
CA LEU A 28 20.00 15.95 -12.51
C LEU A 28 20.66 15.80 -13.89
N ARG A 29 21.99 15.91 -13.91
CA ARG A 29 22.77 15.62 -15.11
C ARG A 29 22.56 14.16 -15.53
N ASN A 30 22.35 13.95 -16.84
CA ASN A 30 22.08 12.63 -17.43
C ASN A 30 20.91 11.91 -16.74
N PHE A 31 19.86 12.65 -16.36
CA PHE A 31 18.69 12.13 -15.67
C PHE A 31 19.00 11.32 -14.40
N GLY A 32 20.10 11.64 -13.71
CA GLY A 32 20.45 11.00 -12.45
C GLY A 32 20.87 9.53 -12.56
N VAL A 33 21.30 9.05 -13.73
CA VAL A 33 21.82 7.69 -13.90
C VAL A 33 22.92 7.41 -12.86
N GLY A 34 22.79 6.27 -12.17
CA GLY A 34 23.66 5.83 -11.09
C GLY A 34 23.33 6.39 -9.70
N ARG A 35 22.35 7.31 -9.56
CA ARG A 35 21.90 7.82 -8.26
C ARG A 35 20.84 6.92 -7.62
N LEU A 36 20.76 6.99 -6.30
CA LEU A 36 19.73 6.31 -5.51
C LEU A 36 18.55 7.24 -5.23
N VAL A 37 17.35 6.72 -5.44
CA VAL A 37 16.09 7.39 -5.08
C VAL A 37 15.30 6.49 -4.14
N THR A 38 14.61 7.07 -3.17
CA THR A 38 13.75 6.35 -2.23
C THR A 38 12.36 6.99 -2.16
N LYS A 39 11.37 6.26 -1.65
CA LYS A 39 10.03 6.76 -1.34
C LYS A 39 9.91 7.05 0.16
N ASN A 40 9.15 8.08 0.55
CA ASN A 40 8.94 8.33 1.98
C ASN A 40 8.11 7.25 2.62
N GLU A 41 7.13 6.71 1.89
CA GLU A 41 6.31 5.59 2.38
C GLU A 41 7.18 4.44 2.89
N TRP A 42 8.23 4.08 2.15
CA TRP A 42 9.12 2.99 2.55
C TRP A 42 9.91 3.31 3.81
N THR A 43 10.45 4.52 3.91
CA THR A 43 11.21 4.96 5.09
C THR A 43 10.31 5.02 6.33
N ARG A 44 9.04 5.38 6.14
CA ARG A 44 8.04 5.51 7.22
C ARG A 44 7.52 4.15 7.70
N LYS A 45 7.15 3.27 6.77
CA LYS A 45 6.65 1.92 7.08
C LYS A 45 7.74 1.01 7.63
N TRP A 46 8.92 1.02 7.00
CA TRP A 46 10.03 0.12 7.35
C TRP A 46 11.34 0.88 7.53
N PRO A 47 11.50 1.67 8.62
CA PRO A 47 12.72 2.45 8.85
C PRO A 47 13.97 1.58 9.00
N ASN A 48 13.80 0.34 9.47
CA ASN A 48 14.90 -0.58 9.68
C ASN A 48 15.37 -1.22 8.38
N ASN A 49 14.52 -1.36 7.35
CA ASN A 49 14.87 -2.09 6.13
C ASN A 49 15.11 -1.10 4.98
N PRO A 50 16.31 -1.00 4.42
CA PRO A 50 16.59 -0.05 3.34
C PRO A 50 15.79 -0.43 2.08
N SER A 51 15.06 0.54 1.53
CA SER A 51 14.37 0.41 0.25
C SER A 51 14.74 1.58 -0.65
N TYR A 52 15.27 1.28 -1.83
CA TYR A 52 15.72 2.28 -2.79
C TYR A 52 15.72 1.73 -4.20
N MET A 53 15.78 2.65 -5.16
CA MET A 53 15.95 2.35 -6.58
C MET A 53 17.22 3.01 -7.06
N LYS A 54 18.07 2.25 -7.75
CA LYS A 54 19.25 2.78 -8.42
C LYS A 54 18.96 2.92 -9.90
N ILE A 55 18.96 4.16 -10.38
CA ILE A 55 18.60 4.47 -11.76
C ILE A 55 19.69 3.94 -12.70
N LEU A 56 19.32 3.11 -13.66
CA LEU A 56 20.23 2.62 -14.70
C LEU A 56 20.07 3.42 -16.00
N ARG A 57 18.81 3.67 -16.39
CA ARG A 57 18.47 4.41 -17.60
C ARG A 57 17.13 5.10 -17.40
N ALA A 58 17.01 6.33 -17.85
CA ALA A 58 15.76 7.07 -17.85
C ALA A 58 15.48 7.57 -19.27
N GLU A 59 14.28 7.29 -19.75
CA GLU A 59 13.79 7.68 -21.06
C GLU A 59 12.59 8.60 -20.88
N PRO A 60 12.78 9.92 -21.01
CA PRO A 60 11.69 10.86 -20.90
C PRO A 60 10.65 10.61 -21.99
N GLY A 61 9.38 10.76 -21.62
CA GLY A 61 8.29 10.86 -22.60
C GLY A 61 8.38 12.18 -23.37
N MET A 62 7.75 12.21 -24.54
CA MET A 62 7.68 13.41 -25.37
C MET A 62 6.55 14.34 -24.89
N ASP A 63 6.62 14.76 -23.63
CA ASP A 63 5.67 15.70 -23.03
C ASP A 63 6.34 17.07 -22.80
N ARG A 64 5.56 18.15 -22.89
CA ARG A 64 6.04 19.53 -22.74
C ARG A 64 6.60 19.80 -21.35
N TRP A 65 6.05 19.15 -20.33
CA TRP A 65 6.44 19.35 -18.94
C TRP A 65 7.31 18.23 -18.37
N MET A 66 7.62 17.22 -19.18
CA MET A 66 8.51 16.12 -18.79
C MET A 66 8.02 15.35 -17.54
N PHE A 67 6.71 15.23 -17.34
CA PHE A 67 6.18 14.56 -16.14
C PHE A 67 6.16 13.04 -16.26
N GLU A 68 6.21 12.53 -17.49
CA GLU A 68 6.09 11.12 -17.80
C GLU A 68 7.33 10.59 -18.52
N GLY A 69 7.51 9.28 -18.45
CA GLY A 69 8.60 8.57 -19.12
C GLY A 69 8.85 7.23 -18.46
N LYS A 70 9.79 6.47 -19.05
CA LYS A 70 10.17 5.15 -18.59
C LYS A 70 11.47 5.21 -17.80
N VAL A 71 11.53 4.54 -16.67
CA VAL A 71 12.76 4.46 -15.86
C VAL A 71 13.11 3.00 -15.64
N TYR A 72 14.30 2.62 -16.08
CA TYR A 72 14.92 1.35 -15.76
C TYR A 72 15.78 1.52 -14.52
N ALA A 73 15.47 0.79 -13.46
CA ALA A 73 16.23 0.87 -12.21
C ALA A 73 16.42 -0.50 -11.57
N GLU A 74 17.56 -0.68 -10.88
CA GLU A 74 17.75 -1.79 -9.95
C GLU A 74 16.91 -1.49 -8.71
N TRP A 75 15.92 -2.33 -8.43
CA TRP A 75 15.00 -2.13 -7.32
C TRP A 75 15.41 -3.00 -6.13
N VAL A 76 15.73 -2.34 -5.02
CA VAL A 76 15.97 -2.98 -3.73
C VAL A 76 14.80 -2.67 -2.82
N PHE A 77 14.02 -3.68 -2.46
CA PHE A 77 12.87 -3.53 -1.55
C PHE A 77 13.16 -4.28 -0.25
N ARG A 78 13.07 -3.54 0.87
CA ARG A 78 13.33 -4.06 2.22
C ARG A 78 14.62 -4.90 2.32
N GLY A 79 15.71 -4.40 1.73
CA GLY A 79 17.04 -5.03 1.73
C GLY A 79 17.21 -6.21 0.74
N LYS A 80 16.17 -6.60 0.01
CA LYS A 80 16.23 -7.65 -1.02
C LYS A 80 16.31 -7.02 -2.41
N ASN A 81 17.28 -7.47 -3.22
CA ASN A 81 17.41 -7.02 -4.60
C ASN A 81 16.41 -7.77 -5.49
N LEU A 82 15.50 -7.04 -6.10
CA LEU A 82 14.47 -7.56 -7.01
C LEU A 82 14.93 -7.59 -8.47
N GLY A 83 16.11 -7.03 -8.77
CA GLY A 83 16.67 -6.94 -10.11
C GLY A 83 16.30 -5.65 -10.82
N VAL A 84 16.42 -5.66 -12.14
CA VAL A 84 16.13 -4.49 -13.00
C VAL A 84 14.67 -4.49 -13.39
N TYR A 85 13.99 -3.38 -13.11
CA TYR A 85 12.57 -3.21 -13.43
C TYR A 85 12.33 -1.96 -14.29
N GLU A 86 11.37 -2.05 -15.21
CA GLU A 86 10.87 -0.93 -16.02
C GLU A 86 9.69 -0.28 -15.31
N PHE A 87 9.93 0.89 -14.72
CA PHE A 87 8.87 1.71 -14.16
C PHE A 87 8.29 2.63 -15.25
N SER A 88 7.05 2.40 -15.67
CA SER A 88 6.36 3.24 -16.65
C SER A 88 5.17 4.01 -16.07
N LYS A 89 4.22 3.32 -15.41
CA LYS A 89 2.96 3.94 -14.91
C LYS A 89 3.00 4.27 -13.42
N ASP A 90 3.81 3.54 -12.66
CA ASP A 90 3.82 3.57 -11.18
C ASP A 90 4.52 4.79 -10.59
N LEU A 91 5.03 5.68 -11.44
CA LEU A 91 5.92 6.77 -11.07
C LEU A 91 5.19 8.08 -10.76
N ASN A 92 3.89 8.18 -11.07
CA ASN A 92 3.15 9.44 -11.03
C ASN A 92 2.63 9.83 -9.63
N ARG A 93 3.33 9.41 -8.56
CA ARG A 93 3.03 9.84 -7.19
C ARG A 93 4.16 10.70 -6.64
N SER A 94 3.81 11.81 -5.99
CA SER A 94 4.75 12.77 -5.41
C SER A 94 5.31 12.32 -4.05
N ASP A 95 5.91 11.12 -4.00
CA ASP A 95 6.48 10.54 -2.77
C ASP A 95 8.02 10.37 -2.82
N TRP A 96 8.64 10.77 -3.92
CA TRP A 96 10.05 10.46 -4.17
C TRP A 96 10.97 11.46 -3.50
N ARG A 97 12.12 10.95 -3.02
CA ARG A 97 13.24 11.72 -2.52
C ARG A 97 14.57 11.19 -3.06
N LEU A 98 15.42 12.11 -3.49
CA LEU A 98 16.78 11.81 -3.92
C LEU A 98 17.65 11.54 -2.69
N VAL A 99 18.34 10.40 -2.65
CA VAL A 99 19.32 10.13 -1.60
C VAL A 99 20.59 10.93 -1.88
N HIS A 100 21.09 11.67 -0.89
CA HIS A 100 22.33 12.42 -1.05
C HIS A 100 23.54 11.48 -1.07
N LYS A 101 24.56 11.81 -1.87
CA LYS A 101 25.77 10.97 -2.08
C LYS A 101 26.45 10.47 -0.80
N HIS A 102 26.47 11.28 0.27
CA HIS A 102 27.08 10.90 1.53
C HIS A 102 26.26 9.85 2.29
N GLN A 103 24.94 9.80 2.06
CA GLN A 103 24.02 8.84 2.68
C GLN A 103 23.91 7.54 1.89
N GLU A 104 24.21 7.55 0.58
CA GLU A 104 24.10 6.37 -0.31
C GLU A 104 24.86 5.15 0.25
N LYS A 105 26.02 5.36 0.86
CA LYS A 105 26.80 4.29 1.50
C LYS A 105 26.04 3.63 2.66
N SER A 106 25.34 4.41 3.48
CA SER A 106 24.55 3.93 4.62
C SER A 106 23.38 3.03 4.18
N TYR A 107 22.69 3.45 3.11
CA TYR A 107 21.60 2.67 2.51
C TYR A 107 22.10 1.37 1.86
N THR A 108 23.32 1.36 1.33
CA THR A 108 23.91 0.17 0.70
C THR A 108 24.49 -0.80 1.73
N SER A 109 25.01 -0.29 2.85
CA SER A 109 25.65 -1.09 3.90
C SER A 109 24.69 -1.71 4.91
N SER A 110 23.41 -1.34 4.89
CA SER A 110 22.43 -1.84 5.86
C SER A 110 22.08 -3.31 5.56
N THR A 111 22.39 -4.19 6.52
CA THR A 111 22.23 -5.65 6.42
C THR A 111 20.82 -6.14 6.77
N SER A 112 19.93 -5.27 7.24
CA SER A 112 18.59 -5.60 7.70
C SER A 112 17.65 -5.96 6.53
N GLN A 113 17.59 -7.25 6.22
CA GLN A 113 16.73 -7.80 5.18
C GLN A 113 15.36 -8.18 5.73
N MET A 114 14.35 -8.09 4.87
CA MET A 114 13.02 -8.61 5.14
C MET A 114 13.08 -10.12 5.34
N GLU A 115 12.34 -10.62 6.31
CA GLU A 115 12.11 -12.05 6.49
C GLU A 115 11.39 -12.65 5.26
N GLU A 116 11.38 -13.96 5.15
CA GLU A 116 10.63 -14.63 4.08
C GLU A 116 9.15 -14.70 4.46
N ILE A 117 8.27 -14.32 3.54
CA ILE A 117 6.84 -14.35 3.79
C ILE A 117 6.37 -15.77 3.54
N VAL A 118 5.93 -16.44 4.60
CA VAL A 118 5.36 -17.79 4.51
C VAL A 118 3.85 -17.70 4.46
N LEU A 119 3.25 -18.22 3.40
CA LEU A 119 1.81 -18.33 3.21
C LEU A 119 1.39 -19.79 3.09
N PRO A 120 0.14 -20.13 3.41
CA PRO A 120 -0.36 -21.49 3.27
C PRO A 120 -0.54 -21.85 1.79
N ASP A 121 -0.30 -23.10 1.46
CA ASP A 121 -0.50 -23.65 0.11
C ASP A 121 -1.97 -23.84 -0.27
N SER A 122 -2.85 -23.90 0.73
CA SER A 122 -4.26 -24.22 0.60
C SER A 122 -5.07 -23.46 1.63
N PHE A 123 -6.35 -23.23 1.33
CA PHE A 123 -7.27 -22.56 2.24
C PHE A 123 -8.57 -23.35 2.42
N PRO A 124 -9.24 -23.26 3.59
CA PRO A 124 -10.55 -23.86 3.80
C PRO A 124 -11.60 -23.17 2.93
N LEU A 125 -12.43 -23.97 2.25
CA LEU A 125 -13.54 -23.43 1.47
C LEU A 125 -14.59 -22.81 2.41
N PRO A 126 -15.24 -21.70 2.00
CA PRO A 126 -16.29 -21.09 2.79
C PRO A 126 -17.47 -22.05 2.97
N PRO A 127 -18.20 -21.96 4.11
CA PRO A 127 -19.22 -22.94 4.49
C PRO A 127 -20.34 -23.07 3.45
N LEU A 128 -20.72 -21.97 2.80
CA LEU A 128 -21.72 -21.98 1.74
C LEU A 128 -21.26 -22.74 0.49
N GLN A 129 -19.99 -22.58 0.09
CA GLN A 129 -19.44 -23.27 -1.06
C GLN A 129 -19.30 -24.78 -0.80
N LEU A 130 -18.96 -25.16 0.43
CA LEU A 130 -19.00 -26.57 0.86
C LEU A 130 -20.41 -27.15 0.73
N HIS A 131 -21.41 -26.43 1.22
CA HIS A 131 -22.81 -26.87 1.16
C HIS A 131 -23.32 -27.02 -0.29
N PHE A 132 -22.98 -26.09 -1.19
CA PHE A 132 -23.31 -26.24 -2.62
C PHE A 132 -22.59 -27.42 -3.26
N SER A 133 -21.32 -27.65 -2.92
CA SER A 133 -20.54 -28.77 -3.44
C SER A 133 -21.11 -30.12 -2.96
N GLN A 134 -21.54 -30.20 -1.70
CA GLN A 134 -22.23 -31.37 -1.13
C GLN A 134 -23.56 -31.64 -1.84
N LYS A 135 -24.41 -30.61 -2.03
CA LYS A 135 -25.67 -30.76 -2.76
C LYS A 135 -25.47 -31.21 -4.21
N ASN A 136 -24.43 -30.71 -4.88
CA ASN A 136 -24.11 -31.14 -6.24
C ASN A 136 -23.61 -32.59 -6.28
N ALA A 137 -22.79 -33.00 -5.31
CA ALA A 137 -22.35 -34.39 -5.17
C ALA A 137 -23.53 -35.35 -4.96
N GLN A 138 -24.45 -35.01 -4.04
CA GLN A 138 -25.69 -35.78 -3.80
C GLN A 138 -26.54 -35.92 -5.07
N LYS A 139 -26.73 -34.84 -5.82
CA LYS A 139 -27.48 -34.86 -7.10
C LYS A 139 -26.85 -35.77 -8.15
N ASN A 140 -25.52 -35.88 -8.14
CA ASN A 140 -24.76 -36.72 -9.07
C ASN A 140 -24.55 -38.14 -8.54
N GLY A 141 -25.13 -38.51 -7.39
CA GLY A 141 -24.96 -39.83 -6.77
C GLY A 141 -23.57 -40.10 -6.22
N LEU A 142 -22.78 -39.05 -5.95
CA LEU A 142 -21.44 -39.13 -5.37
C LEU A 142 -21.50 -38.97 -3.86
N ASP A 143 -20.66 -39.72 -3.13
CA ASP A 143 -20.55 -39.61 -1.68
C ASP A 143 -20.04 -38.24 -1.23
N GLU A 144 -20.63 -37.68 -0.18
CA GLU A 144 -20.25 -36.37 0.40
C GLU A 144 -18.79 -36.31 0.86
N LYS A 145 -18.18 -37.46 1.17
CA LYS A 145 -16.79 -37.57 1.60
C LYS A 145 -15.79 -37.25 0.49
N VAL A 146 -16.22 -37.31 -0.77
CA VAL A 146 -15.38 -36.98 -1.93
C VAL A 146 -15.20 -35.47 -2.09
N VAL A 147 -16.08 -34.65 -1.51
CA VAL A 147 -16.02 -33.20 -1.62
C VAL A 147 -14.79 -32.66 -0.88
N SER A 148 -13.83 -32.12 -1.63
CA SER A 148 -12.67 -31.46 -1.03
C SER A 148 -13.11 -30.29 -0.17
N ARG A 149 -12.61 -30.23 1.06
CA ARG A 149 -12.89 -29.12 1.98
C ARG A 149 -11.95 -27.93 1.82
N ARG A 150 -10.89 -28.09 1.02
CA ARG A 150 -9.87 -27.07 0.81
C ARG A 150 -9.61 -26.87 -0.68
N ALA A 151 -9.25 -25.65 -1.03
CA ALA A 151 -8.78 -25.30 -2.36
C ALA A 151 -7.31 -24.88 -2.31
N PRO A 152 -6.54 -25.09 -3.39
CA PRO A 152 -5.19 -24.55 -3.49
C PRO A 152 -5.24 -23.02 -3.48
N LEU A 153 -4.31 -22.40 -2.75
CA LEU A 153 -4.16 -20.96 -2.72
C LEU A 153 -3.14 -20.56 -3.80
N THR A 154 -3.58 -19.88 -4.85
CA THR A 154 -2.69 -19.29 -5.85
C THR A 154 -2.50 -17.81 -5.59
N LEU A 155 -1.26 -17.32 -5.53
CA LEU A 155 -0.98 -15.90 -5.33
C LEU A 155 -1.34 -15.10 -6.57
N SER A 156 -2.36 -14.26 -6.46
CA SER A 156 -2.69 -13.23 -7.45
C SER A 156 -1.83 -12.00 -7.16
N ILE A 157 -0.69 -11.90 -7.85
CA ILE A 157 0.18 -10.72 -7.77
C ILE A 157 -0.01 -9.93 -9.06
N ASP A 158 -0.15 -8.62 -8.95
CA ASP A 158 -0.21 -7.76 -10.14
C ASP A 158 1.06 -7.94 -10.98
N PRO A 159 0.98 -7.83 -12.32
CA PRO A 159 2.13 -8.06 -13.19
C PRO A 159 3.37 -7.22 -12.80
N GLU A 160 3.14 -6.00 -12.30
CA GLU A 160 4.17 -5.08 -11.84
C GLU A 160 4.98 -5.64 -10.65
N PHE A 161 4.32 -6.42 -9.80
CA PHE A 161 4.90 -7.01 -8.59
C PHE A 161 5.28 -8.49 -8.77
N GLU A 162 5.25 -9.04 -9.99
CA GLU A 162 5.55 -10.44 -10.25
C GLU A 162 6.94 -10.87 -9.73
N HIS A 163 7.89 -9.94 -9.71
CA HIS A 163 9.24 -10.09 -9.14
C HIS A 163 9.25 -10.43 -7.65
N LEU A 164 8.14 -10.22 -6.92
CA LEU A 164 8.00 -10.59 -5.52
C LEU A 164 7.65 -12.07 -5.32
N LYS A 165 7.14 -12.77 -6.35
CA LYS A 165 6.73 -14.19 -6.25
C LYS A 165 7.80 -15.10 -5.63
N PRO A 166 9.10 -15.00 -5.99
CA PRO A 166 10.13 -15.88 -5.43
C PRO A 166 10.35 -15.71 -3.93
N PHE A 167 9.97 -14.57 -3.36
CA PHE A 167 10.17 -14.27 -1.94
C PHE A 167 9.01 -14.72 -1.05
N ILE A 168 7.91 -15.16 -1.66
CA ILE A 168 6.73 -15.65 -0.96
C ILE A 168 6.72 -17.17 -1.06
N LYS A 169 6.96 -17.84 0.06
CA LYS A 169 6.99 -19.31 0.13
C LYS A 169 5.61 -19.84 0.50
N GLN A 170 5.12 -20.80 -0.27
CA GLN A 170 3.90 -21.52 0.05
C GLN A 170 4.24 -22.83 0.78
N VAL A 171 3.72 -22.99 1.98
CA VAL A 171 4.02 -24.12 2.86
C VAL A 171 2.72 -24.73 3.38
N THR A 172 2.68 -26.05 3.52
CA THR A 172 1.57 -26.72 4.20
C THR A 172 1.55 -26.32 5.68
N PRO A 173 0.47 -25.72 6.20
CA PRO A 173 0.41 -25.29 7.60
C PRO A 173 0.47 -26.50 8.55
N GLN A 174 1.09 -26.31 9.73
CA GLN A 174 1.21 -27.37 10.75
C GLN A 174 -0.15 -27.79 11.31
N THR A 175 -1.04 -26.81 11.53
CA THR A 175 -2.40 -27.01 12.00
C THR A 175 -3.39 -26.51 10.97
N LYS A 176 -4.32 -27.37 10.54
CA LYS A 176 -5.41 -26.99 9.63
C LYS A 176 -6.61 -26.59 10.47
N SER A 177 -7.07 -25.35 10.31
CA SER A 177 -8.27 -24.85 11.00
C SER A 177 -9.36 -24.46 10.00
N ALA A 178 -10.48 -23.96 10.52
CA ALA A 178 -11.58 -23.46 9.69
C ALA A 178 -11.29 -22.06 9.11
N SER A 179 -10.27 -21.36 9.62
CA SER A 179 -9.94 -19.98 9.27
C SER A 179 -8.48 -19.85 8.84
N ILE A 180 -8.25 -19.26 7.67
CA ILE A 180 -6.89 -19.01 7.15
C ILE A 180 -6.06 -18.20 8.14
N TYR A 181 -6.68 -17.22 8.82
CA TYR A 181 -5.99 -16.29 9.71
C TYR A 181 -5.40 -16.94 10.96
N GLU A 182 -5.80 -18.16 11.29
CA GLU A 182 -5.21 -18.94 12.39
C GLU A 182 -4.02 -19.78 11.93
N GLU A 183 -3.93 -20.07 10.62
CA GLU A 183 -2.88 -20.87 10.02
C GLU A 183 -1.66 -20.04 9.61
N VAL A 184 -1.84 -18.72 9.44
CA VAL A 184 -0.78 -17.78 9.04
C VAL A 184 -0.14 -17.13 10.26
N ASP A 185 1.18 -16.90 10.19
CA ASP A 185 1.85 -16.07 11.17
C ASP A 185 1.35 -14.62 11.10
N LYS A 186 0.60 -14.23 12.13
CA LYS A 186 0.03 -12.89 12.25
C LYS A 186 1.11 -11.82 12.30
N LYS A 187 2.29 -12.11 12.87
CA LYS A 187 3.40 -11.15 12.95
C LYS A 187 3.97 -10.84 11.59
N ALA A 188 4.24 -11.89 10.80
CA ALA A 188 4.71 -11.72 9.42
C ALA A 188 3.72 -10.92 8.57
N LEU A 189 2.41 -11.13 8.74
CA LEU A 189 1.39 -10.40 8.00
C LEU A 189 1.25 -8.94 8.46
N LEU A 190 1.38 -8.67 9.77
CA LEU A 190 1.39 -7.30 10.30
C LEU A 190 2.64 -6.54 9.88
N ASP A 191 3.78 -7.21 9.79
CA ASP A 191 5.04 -6.63 9.32
C ASP A 191 4.94 -6.14 7.86
N LEU A 192 4.04 -6.70 7.03
CA LEU A 192 3.75 -6.17 5.68
C LEU A 192 3.10 -4.78 5.67
N TYR A 193 2.53 -4.34 6.78
CA TYR A 193 2.04 -2.98 6.92
C TYR A 193 3.12 -2.06 7.52
N GLY A 194 4.13 -2.66 8.18
CA GLY A 194 5.20 -1.94 8.86
C GLY A 194 4.68 -1.19 10.08
N ASN A 195 5.31 -0.06 10.38
CA ASN A 195 4.92 0.80 11.50
C ASN A 195 3.57 1.50 11.32
N GLU A 196 2.98 1.41 10.12
CA GLU A 196 1.72 2.06 9.80
C GLU A 196 0.65 1.04 9.47
N LEU A 197 -0.26 0.84 10.41
CA LEU A 197 -1.46 0.07 10.13
C LEU A 197 -2.29 0.79 9.06
N PRO A 198 -2.96 0.04 8.16
CA PRO A 198 -3.89 0.62 7.21
C PRO A 198 -5.09 1.16 7.99
N PHE A 199 -5.04 2.43 8.37
CA PHE A 199 -6.20 3.09 8.92
C PHE A 199 -7.17 3.33 7.77
N LYS A 200 -8.36 2.72 7.86
CA LYS A 200 -9.48 3.16 7.05
C LYS A 200 -9.75 4.61 7.46
N VAL A 201 -9.39 5.57 6.61
CA VAL A 201 -9.85 6.95 6.76
C VAL A 201 -11.33 6.93 6.42
N GLU A 202 -12.15 6.57 7.41
CA GLU A 202 -13.57 6.87 7.32
C GLU A 202 -13.68 8.39 7.36
N ALA A 203 -13.97 8.98 6.21
CA ALA A 203 -14.62 10.27 6.21
C ALA A 203 -15.90 10.07 7.06
N TRP A 204 -15.96 10.69 8.24
CA TRP A 204 -17.16 10.88 9.08
C TRP A 204 -17.29 10.08 10.40
N ASN A 205 -16.21 9.84 11.15
CA ASN A 205 -16.34 9.44 12.57
C ASN A 205 -15.53 10.32 13.54
N ALA A 206 -15.38 11.61 13.23
CA ALA A 206 -14.95 12.60 14.21
C ALA A 206 -16.16 13.04 15.07
N GLY A 207 -16.44 12.25 16.11
CA GLY A 207 -17.38 12.60 17.20
C GLY A 207 -18.87 12.43 16.87
N PRO A 208 -19.74 12.43 17.89
CA PRO A 208 -21.19 12.46 17.66
C PRO A 208 -21.53 13.71 16.86
N ALA A 209 -22.31 13.55 15.78
CA ALA A 209 -22.80 14.66 14.98
C ALA A 209 -23.59 15.63 15.88
N SER A 210 -22.95 16.72 16.31
CA SER A 210 -23.61 17.76 17.08
C SER A 210 -24.14 18.81 16.10
N PHE A 211 -25.45 18.81 15.92
CA PHE A 211 -26.12 19.87 15.18
C PHE A 211 -26.16 21.12 16.06
N GLN A 212 -25.32 22.11 15.73
CA GLN A 212 -25.44 23.46 16.31
C GLN A 212 -26.18 24.36 15.30
N PRO A 213 -27.50 24.61 15.47
CA PRO A 213 -28.20 25.55 14.62
C PRO A 213 -27.60 26.95 14.79
N ARG A 214 -27.18 27.58 13.70
CA ARG A 214 -26.71 28.98 13.71
C ARG A 214 -27.79 29.98 14.11
N PHE A 215 -29.05 29.59 14.01
CA PHE A 215 -30.20 30.41 14.34
C PHE A 215 -31.08 29.69 15.38
N SER A 216 -31.19 30.27 16.57
CA SER A 216 -32.15 29.84 17.59
C SER A 216 -33.53 30.37 17.20
N SER A 217 -34.48 29.47 16.94
CA SER A 217 -35.89 29.83 16.72
C SER A 217 -36.54 30.51 17.93
N THR A 218 -35.88 30.48 19.09
CA THR A 218 -36.35 31.05 20.35
C THR A 218 -36.14 32.57 20.46
N LYS A 219 -35.37 33.19 19.55
CA LYS A 219 -35.08 34.64 19.58
C LYS A 219 -35.71 35.45 18.44
N MET A 220 -36.61 34.87 17.65
CA MET A 220 -37.46 35.63 16.75
C MET A 220 -38.80 35.92 17.43
N ARG A 221 -38.80 36.84 18.41
CA ARG A 221 -40.02 37.63 18.67
C ARG A 221 -40.16 38.55 17.46
N VAL A 222 -41.02 38.15 16.53
CA VAL A 222 -41.61 39.08 15.58
C VAL A 222 -42.43 40.04 16.44
N GLU A 223 -41.91 41.24 16.70
CA GLU A 223 -42.73 42.33 17.21
C GLU A 223 -43.65 42.75 16.06
N GLU A 224 -44.93 42.39 16.16
CA GLU A 224 -45.96 42.90 15.27
C GLU A 224 -45.94 44.43 15.35
N GLN A 225 -45.67 45.10 14.24
CA GLN A 225 -45.82 46.54 14.16
C GLN A 225 -47.30 46.88 14.33
N SER A 226 -47.65 47.49 15.46
CA SER A 226 -48.98 48.02 15.71
C SER A 226 -49.35 49.06 14.64
N PRO A 227 -50.48 48.88 13.92
CA PRO A 227 -50.91 49.83 12.89
C PRO A 227 -51.26 51.19 13.50
N LYS A 228 -50.89 52.26 12.78
CA LYS A 228 -51.27 53.65 13.08
C LYS A 228 -52.76 53.89 12.89
#